data_AF-A0A7J4VL27-F1
#
_entry.id   AF-A0A7J4VL27-F1
#
_cell.length_a   1.000
_cell.length_b   1.000
_cell.length_c   1.000
_cell.angle_alpha   90.00
_cell.angle_beta   90.00
_cell.angle_gamma   90.00
#
_symmetry.space_group_name_H-M   'P 1'
#
loop_
_entity.id
_entity.type
_entity.pdbx_description
1 polymer ?
#
loop_
_entity_poly.entity_id
_entity_poly.type
_entity_poly.pdbx_seq_one_letter_code
_entity_poly.pdbx_strand_id
1 'polypeptide(L)'
;MVSLKAAPERPAKTPLKKSPRRPETPARATPSRRSQAGATVADFCSAPWPEIIPPLTLVAGGVFNSGILATGPAPSAYFDYVEASADIRDRVGKIQSLVNGAGVDLPAVAMRFPLQSPVVASVLIGAATPSIVERNVVSLAHPINASLYSGCAPFALR
;
A
#
# COMPACT_ATOMS: atom_id res chain seq x y z
N MET A 1 28.16 -63.97 21.75
CA MET A 1 28.87 -63.14 22.75
C MET A 1 30.02 -62.45 22.01
N VAL A 2 29.82 -61.22 21.54
CA VAL A 2 30.82 -60.41 20.81
C VAL A 2 30.89 -59.06 21.50
N SER A 3 32.09 -58.69 21.92
CA SER A 3 32.40 -57.56 22.80
C SER A 3 32.39 -56.24 22.04
N LEU A 4 31.54 -55.28 22.45
CA LEU A 4 31.58 -53.90 21.96
C LEU A 4 32.71 -53.13 22.66
N LYS A 5 33.68 -52.63 21.89
CA LYS A 5 34.68 -51.65 22.36
C LYS A 5 34.01 -50.30 22.59
N ALA A 6 34.27 -49.69 23.75
CA ALA A 6 33.81 -48.35 24.12
C ALA A 6 34.45 -47.25 23.24
N ALA A 7 33.68 -46.20 22.97
CA ALA A 7 34.12 -45.00 22.25
C ALA A 7 34.97 -44.07 23.15
N PRO A 8 35.90 -43.26 22.59
CA PRO A 8 36.75 -42.38 23.37
C PRO A 8 36.00 -41.15 23.91
N GLU A 9 36.40 -40.67 25.09
CA GLU A 9 35.82 -39.50 25.77
C GLU A 9 36.04 -38.19 24.99
N ARG A 10 35.03 -37.30 25.05
CA ARG A 10 35.12 -35.94 24.49
C ARG A 10 36.01 -35.05 25.38
N PRO A 11 36.85 -34.19 24.79
CA PRO A 11 37.62 -33.22 25.56
C PRO A 11 36.70 -32.16 26.19
N ALA A 12 37.10 -31.68 27.38
CA ALA A 12 36.40 -30.67 28.16
C ALA A 12 36.28 -29.33 27.41
N LYS A 13 35.10 -28.70 27.46
CA LYS A 13 34.81 -27.40 26.82
C LYS A 13 35.54 -26.27 27.54
N THR A 14 36.35 -25.50 26.82
CA THR A 14 36.95 -24.25 27.31
C THR A 14 35.87 -23.18 27.52
N PRO A 15 35.87 -22.41 28.62
CA PRO A 15 34.85 -21.39 28.86
C PRO A 15 35.01 -20.21 27.88
N LEU A 16 33.94 -19.87 27.16
CA LEU A 16 33.87 -18.67 26.32
C LEU A 16 33.95 -17.41 27.19
N LYS A 17 34.92 -16.53 26.91
CA LYS A 17 34.98 -15.18 27.49
C LYS A 17 33.76 -14.37 27.04
N LYS A 18 32.99 -13.82 27.99
CA LYS A 18 31.86 -12.93 27.70
C LYS A 18 32.37 -11.68 26.96
N SER A 19 31.82 -11.38 25.78
CA SER A 19 32.11 -10.12 25.11
C SER A 19 31.51 -8.94 25.90
N PRO A 20 32.12 -7.74 25.85
CA PRO A 20 31.55 -6.57 26.49
C PRO A 20 30.18 -6.23 25.88
N ARG A 21 29.19 -5.92 26.73
CA ARG A 21 27.86 -5.48 26.29
C ARG A 21 28.01 -4.21 25.46
N ARG A 22 27.37 -4.17 24.29
CA ARG A 22 27.21 -2.91 23.55
C ARG A 22 26.49 -1.88 24.44
N PRO A 23 26.86 -0.60 24.37
CA PRO A 23 26.08 0.45 25.04
C PRO A 23 24.62 0.39 24.54
N GLU A 24 23.68 0.45 25.48
CA GLU A 24 22.25 0.49 25.16
C GLU A 24 21.94 1.82 24.46
N THR A 25 21.60 1.77 23.18
CA THR A 25 21.00 2.91 22.48
C THR A 25 19.68 3.24 23.17
N PRO A 26 19.40 4.51 23.54
CA PRO A 26 18.13 4.84 24.19
C PRO A 26 16.98 4.41 23.28
N ALA A 27 16.07 3.61 23.83
CA ALA A 27 14.90 3.12 23.11
C ALA A 27 14.13 4.33 22.55
N ARG A 28 14.10 4.44 21.22
CA ARG A 28 13.29 5.45 20.54
C ARG A 28 11.83 5.20 20.92
N ALA A 29 11.19 6.20 21.54
CA ALA A 29 9.87 6.04 22.11
C ALA A 29 8.85 5.58 21.06
N THR A 30 8.27 4.40 21.25
CA THR A 30 7.16 3.90 20.43
C THR A 30 5.96 4.85 20.59
N PRO A 31 5.36 5.35 19.50
CA PRO A 31 4.18 6.21 19.60
C PRO A 31 3.05 5.49 20.37
N SER A 32 2.49 6.16 21.38
CA SER A 32 1.39 5.58 22.16
C SER A 32 0.09 5.59 21.35
N ARG A 33 -0.77 4.58 21.54
CA ARG A 33 -2.09 4.47 20.87
C ARG A 33 -2.99 5.71 21.07
N ARG A 34 -2.74 6.51 22.12
CA ARG A 34 -3.49 7.73 22.47
C ARG A 34 -3.04 8.97 21.66
N SER A 35 -1.84 8.96 21.10
CA SER A 35 -1.29 10.06 20.29
C SER A 35 -1.56 9.91 18.79
N GLN A 36 -2.34 8.90 18.37
CA GLN A 36 -2.66 8.59 16.98
C GLN A 36 -4.11 8.91 16.58
N ALA A 37 -4.88 9.58 17.46
CA ALA A 37 -6.22 10.03 17.10
C ALA A 37 -6.14 11.02 15.91
N GLY A 38 -6.71 10.64 14.77
CA GLY A 38 -6.66 11.43 13.52
C GLY A 38 -5.46 11.13 12.63
N ALA A 39 -4.53 10.26 13.03
CA ALA A 39 -3.42 9.82 12.18
C ALA A 39 -3.95 8.90 11.05
N THR A 40 -3.50 9.17 9.83
CA THR A 40 -3.76 8.30 8.68
C THR A 40 -2.92 7.03 8.76
N VAL A 41 -3.28 5.99 7.99
CA VAL A 41 -2.43 4.81 7.83
C VAL A 41 -1.05 5.20 7.29
N ALA A 42 -0.97 6.24 6.45
CA ALA A 42 0.31 6.75 5.96
C ALA A 42 1.18 7.32 7.09
N ASP A 43 0.60 8.13 7.98
CA ASP A 43 1.30 8.67 9.16
C ASP A 43 1.81 7.55 10.08
N PHE A 44 1.02 6.49 10.22
CA PHE A 44 1.41 5.30 10.98
C PHE A 44 2.61 4.59 10.35
N CYS A 45 2.62 4.42 9.03
CA CYS A 45 3.75 3.81 8.32
C CYS A 45 5.03 4.65 8.40
N SER A 46 4.91 5.98 8.43
CA SER A 46 6.04 6.90 8.58
C SER A 46 6.49 7.12 10.04
N ALA A 47 5.81 6.50 11.00
CA ALA A 47 6.12 6.69 12.41
C ALA A 47 7.53 6.14 12.78
N PRO A 48 8.17 6.71 13.82
CA PRO A 48 9.50 6.30 14.26
C PRO A 48 9.46 4.96 15.02
N TRP A 49 9.26 3.86 14.30
CA TRP A 49 9.23 2.51 14.85
C TRP A 49 10.58 2.11 15.50
N PRO A 50 10.58 1.20 16.49
CA PRO A 50 11.81 0.62 17.03
C PRO A 50 12.66 -0.01 15.93
N GLU A 51 13.99 0.01 16.08
CA GLU A 51 14.97 -0.42 15.05
C GLU A 51 14.77 -1.84 14.52
N ILE A 52 14.09 -2.72 15.27
CA ILE A 52 13.79 -4.09 14.85
C ILE A 52 12.74 -4.16 13.73
N ILE A 53 11.93 -3.10 13.57
CA ILE A 53 10.89 -3.02 12.54
C ILE A 53 11.48 -2.29 11.33
N PRO A 54 11.52 -2.91 10.14
CA PRO A 54 11.96 -2.23 8.93
C PRO A 54 10.99 -1.09 8.54
N PRO A 55 11.40 -0.15 7.67
CA PRO A 55 10.50 0.88 7.15
C PRO A 55 9.23 0.26 6.57
N LEU A 56 8.07 0.79 6.96
CA LEU A 56 6.79 0.29 6.49
C LEU A 56 6.38 1.05 5.22
N THR A 57 6.03 0.29 4.18
CA THR A 57 5.45 0.81 2.94
C THR A 57 4.11 0.15 2.66
N LEU A 58 3.22 0.88 1.99
CA LEU A 58 1.88 0.43 1.64
C LEU A 58 1.82 -0.15 0.22
N VAL A 59 1.02 -1.19 0.07
CA VAL A 59 0.51 -1.65 -1.22
C VAL A 59 -0.97 -1.29 -1.27
N ALA A 60 -1.34 -0.36 -2.16
CA ALA A 60 -2.72 0.11 -2.26
C ALA A 60 -3.56 -0.86 -3.11
N GLY A 61 -4.52 -1.54 -2.48
CA GLY A 61 -5.51 -2.37 -3.14
C GLY A 61 -6.84 -1.63 -3.33
N GLY A 62 -7.75 -2.22 -4.11
CA GLY A 62 -9.10 -1.67 -4.29
C GLY A 62 -9.13 -0.32 -5.03
N VAL A 63 -8.08 0.01 -5.79
CA VAL A 63 -7.91 1.32 -6.45
C VAL A 63 -9.03 1.66 -7.45
N PHE A 64 -9.79 0.65 -7.91
CA PHE A 64 -10.94 0.86 -8.77
C PHE A 64 -12.29 0.93 -8.05
N ASN A 65 -12.32 0.71 -6.73
CA ASN A 65 -13.47 0.58 -5.84
C ASN A 65 -14.69 -0.12 -6.50
N SER A 66 -14.77 -1.44 -6.39
CA SER A 66 -15.81 -2.27 -7.02
C SER A 66 -15.98 -2.10 -8.54
N GLY A 67 -15.05 -1.41 -9.20
CA GLY A 67 -14.99 -1.25 -10.65
C GLY A 67 -15.48 0.10 -11.16
N ILE A 68 -16.14 0.94 -10.35
CA ILE A 68 -16.68 2.22 -10.81
C ILE A 68 -15.61 3.18 -11.33
N LEU A 69 -14.39 3.15 -10.78
CA LEU A 69 -13.28 3.96 -11.29
C LEU A 69 -12.58 3.30 -12.50
N ALA A 70 -12.91 2.05 -12.83
CA ALA A 70 -12.46 1.39 -14.05
C ALA A 70 -13.43 1.59 -15.22
N THR A 71 -14.73 1.68 -14.95
CA THR A 71 -15.79 1.72 -15.98
C THR A 71 -16.52 3.05 -16.08
N GLY A 72 -16.44 3.91 -15.06
CA GLY A 72 -17.17 5.17 -14.98
C GLY A 72 -18.56 5.03 -14.33
N PRO A 73 -19.34 6.12 -14.29
CA PRO A 73 -20.57 6.26 -13.50
C PRO A 73 -21.80 5.64 -14.20
N ALA A 74 -21.68 4.41 -14.69
CA ALA A 74 -22.79 3.71 -15.32
C ALA A 74 -23.96 3.50 -14.33
N PRO A 75 -25.23 3.39 -14.79
CA PRO A 75 -26.37 3.16 -13.91
C PRO A 75 -26.24 1.91 -13.02
N SER A 76 -25.56 0.87 -13.51
CA SER A 76 -25.27 -0.38 -12.78
C SER A 76 -23.87 -0.43 -12.17
N ALA A 77 -23.20 0.72 -12.01
CA ALA A 77 -21.89 0.77 -11.38
C ALA A 77 -22.00 0.43 -9.88
N TYR A 78 -20.95 -0.19 -9.34
CA TYR A 78 -20.86 -0.57 -7.93
C TYR A 78 -19.81 0.26 -7.19
N PHE A 79 -20.08 0.59 -5.94
CA PHE A 79 -19.18 1.25 -5.01
C PHE A 79 -19.32 0.58 -3.65
N ASP A 80 -18.21 0.24 -2.99
CA ASP A 80 -18.19 -0.51 -1.73
C ASP A 80 -19.06 -1.78 -1.76
N TYR A 81 -18.97 -2.51 -2.87
CA TYR A 81 -19.64 -3.78 -3.15
C TYR A 81 -21.18 -3.72 -3.21
N VAL A 82 -21.76 -2.52 -3.24
CA VAL A 82 -23.18 -2.28 -3.45
C VAL A 82 -23.40 -1.39 -4.68
N GLU A 83 -24.63 -1.31 -5.16
CA GLU A 83 -24.96 -0.39 -6.26
C GLU A 83 -24.64 1.06 -5.88
N ALA A 84 -23.97 1.77 -6.78
CA ALA A 84 -23.54 3.13 -6.55
C ALA A 84 -24.76 4.09 -6.51
N SER A 85 -24.88 4.83 -5.42
CA SER A 85 -25.88 5.88 -5.28
C SER A 85 -25.73 6.95 -6.35
N ALA A 86 -26.77 7.75 -6.56
CA ALA A 86 -26.72 8.87 -7.51
C ALA A 86 -25.59 9.86 -7.19
N ASP A 87 -25.39 10.22 -5.91
CA ASP A 87 -24.30 11.12 -5.48
C ASP A 87 -22.91 10.57 -5.84
N ILE A 88 -22.68 9.27 -5.61
CA ILE A 88 -21.40 8.64 -5.97
C ILE A 88 -21.19 8.68 -7.49
N ARG A 89 -22.22 8.32 -8.27
CA ARG A 89 -22.16 8.37 -9.74
C ARG A 89 -21.91 9.80 -10.24
N ASP A 90 -22.55 10.80 -9.65
CA ASP A 90 -22.36 12.20 -10.00
C ASP A 90 -20.93 12.67 -9.71
N ARG A 91 -20.36 12.30 -8.55
CA ARG A 91 -18.97 12.61 -8.20
C ARG A 91 -17.99 11.95 -9.17
N VAL A 92 -18.17 10.66 -9.44
CA VAL A 92 -17.33 9.93 -10.42
C VAL A 92 -17.47 10.56 -11.81
N GLY A 93 -18.67 10.97 -12.22
CA GLY A 93 -18.88 11.66 -13.49
C GLY A 93 -18.15 13.01 -13.57
N LYS A 94 -18.11 13.77 -12.48
CA LYS A 94 -17.31 15.01 -12.40
C LYS A 94 -15.81 14.73 -12.51
N ILE A 95 -15.31 13.70 -11.82
CA ILE A 95 -13.91 13.27 -11.95
C ILE A 95 -13.63 12.86 -13.39
N GLN A 96 -14.45 11.99 -13.97
CA GLN A 96 -14.27 11.49 -15.33
C GLN A 96 -14.26 12.63 -16.36
N SER A 97 -15.16 13.60 -16.22
CA SER A 97 -15.21 14.76 -17.12
C SER A 97 -13.95 15.61 -17.04
N LEU A 98 -13.42 15.86 -15.83
CA LEU A 98 -12.19 16.61 -15.62
C LEU A 98 -10.97 15.92 -16.24
N VAL A 99 -10.82 14.62 -15.99
CA VAL A 99 -9.64 13.87 -16.46
C VAL A 99 -9.69 13.66 -17.97
N ASN A 100 -10.86 13.39 -18.53
CA ASN A 100 -11.05 13.31 -19.98
C ASN A 100 -10.73 14.64 -20.66
N GLY A 101 -11.11 15.78 -20.06
CA GLY A 101 -10.76 17.12 -20.53
C GLY A 101 -9.26 17.39 -20.57
N ALA A 102 -8.47 16.64 -19.80
CA ALA A 102 -7.01 16.68 -19.80
C ALA A 102 -6.37 15.58 -20.67
N GLY A 103 -7.16 14.80 -21.43
CA GLY A 103 -6.67 13.69 -22.24
C GLY A 103 -6.18 12.49 -21.43
N VAL A 104 -6.68 12.33 -20.20
CA VAL A 104 -6.30 11.24 -19.28
C VAL A 104 -7.53 10.39 -18.97
N ASP A 105 -7.38 9.07 -18.99
CA ASP A 105 -8.47 8.16 -18.63
C ASP A 105 -8.66 8.05 -17.10
N LEU A 106 -9.92 7.90 -16.66
CA LEU A 106 -10.28 7.69 -15.26
C LEU A 106 -9.49 6.56 -14.57
N PRO A 107 -9.29 5.37 -15.18
CA PRO A 107 -8.51 4.30 -14.56
C PRO A 107 -7.05 4.69 -14.32
N ALA A 108 -6.45 5.51 -15.19
CA ALA A 108 -5.07 5.98 -15.03
C ALA A 108 -4.92 6.86 -13.78
N VAL A 109 -5.86 7.78 -13.56
CA VAL A 109 -5.91 8.63 -12.36
C VAL A 109 -6.15 7.79 -11.12
N ALA A 110 -7.09 6.85 -11.17
CA ALA A 110 -7.42 5.97 -10.04
C ALA A 110 -6.21 5.12 -9.59
N MET A 111 -5.48 4.52 -10.54
CA MET A 111 -4.27 3.75 -10.21
C MET A 111 -3.11 4.62 -9.74
N ARG A 112 -2.93 5.84 -10.26
CA ARG A 112 -1.79 6.68 -9.86
C ARG A 112 -2.02 7.53 -8.62
N PHE A 113 -3.29 7.72 -8.23
CA PHE A 113 -3.62 8.54 -7.07
C PHE A 113 -2.96 8.05 -5.77
N PRO A 114 -2.99 6.75 -5.40
CA PRO A 114 -2.29 6.27 -4.21
C PRO A 114 -0.78 6.51 -4.25
N LEU A 115 -0.18 6.42 -5.45
CA LEU A 115 1.25 6.64 -5.67
C LEU A 115 1.69 8.11 -5.48
N GLN A 116 0.75 9.04 -5.29
CA GLN A 116 1.09 10.41 -4.88
C GLN A 116 1.59 10.47 -3.42
N SER A 117 1.35 9.43 -2.63
CA SER A 117 1.87 9.33 -1.27
C SER A 117 3.24 8.63 -1.27
N PRO A 118 4.29 9.21 -0.66
CA PRO A 118 5.63 8.64 -0.68
C PRO A 118 5.75 7.31 0.07
N VAL A 119 4.76 6.95 0.90
CA VAL A 119 4.75 5.69 1.65
C VAL A 119 4.09 4.54 0.87
N VAL A 120 3.43 4.82 -0.26
CA VAL A 120 2.84 3.79 -1.12
C VAL A 120 3.89 3.32 -2.11
N ALA A 121 4.34 2.08 -1.94
CA ALA A 121 5.34 1.46 -2.80
C ALA A 121 4.75 0.96 -4.12
N SER A 122 3.51 0.49 -4.11
CA SER A 122 2.86 -0.06 -5.30
C SER A 122 1.33 -0.08 -5.20
N VAL A 123 0.69 -0.34 -6.34
CA VAL A 123 -0.75 -0.57 -6.45
C VAL A 123 -1.02 -2.01 -6.85
N LEU A 124 -1.95 -2.65 -6.14
CA LEU A 124 -2.42 -3.99 -6.42
C LEU A 124 -3.70 -3.91 -7.27
N ILE A 125 -3.60 -4.36 -8.51
CA ILE A 125 -4.70 -4.36 -9.48
C ILE A 125 -5.12 -5.78 -9.84
N GLY A 126 -6.42 -5.98 -10.04
CA GLY A 126 -6.96 -7.24 -10.53
C GLY A 126 -6.56 -7.48 -11.99
N ALA A 127 -6.17 -8.71 -12.31
CA ALA A 127 -5.66 -9.12 -13.61
C ALA A 127 -6.22 -10.50 -14.00
N ALA A 128 -7.52 -10.58 -14.26
CA ALA A 128 -8.17 -11.86 -14.57
C ALA A 128 -7.73 -12.44 -15.93
N THR A 129 -7.26 -11.60 -16.85
CA THR A 129 -6.75 -11.98 -18.18
C THR A 129 -5.53 -11.14 -18.56
N PRO A 130 -4.66 -11.62 -19.47
CA PRO A 130 -3.55 -10.82 -19.99
C PRO A 130 -4.00 -9.48 -20.60
N SER A 131 -5.12 -9.46 -21.33
CA SER A 131 -5.68 -8.23 -21.91
C SER A 131 -6.04 -7.16 -20.87
N ILE A 132 -6.46 -7.56 -19.66
CA ILE A 132 -6.69 -6.63 -18.56
C ILE A 132 -5.37 -6.01 -18.09
N VAL A 133 -4.31 -6.81 -18.00
CA VAL A 133 -2.97 -6.32 -17.65
C VAL A 133 -2.50 -5.30 -18.68
N GLU A 134 -2.56 -5.64 -19.96
CA GLU A 134 -2.17 -4.75 -21.07
C GLU A 134 -2.92 -3.42 -21.01
N ARG A 135 -4.25 -3.46 -20.87
CA ARG A 135 -5.08 -2.25 -20.75
C ARG A 135 -4.66 -1.37 -19.57
N ASN A 136 -4.37 -1.98 -18.42
CA ASN A 136 -3.95 -1.24 -17.23
C ASN A 136 -2.56 -0.61 -17.43
N VAL A 137 -1.62 -1.33 -18.05
CA VAL A 137 -0.27 -0.82 -18.36
C VAL A 137 -0.35 0.35 -19.34
N VAL A 138 -1.15 0.24 -20.39
CA VAL A 138 -1.37 1.34 -21.37
C VAL A 138 -1.97 2.56 -20.69
N SER A 139 -2.98 2.38 -19.83
CA SER A 139 -3.57 3.47 -19.05
C SER A 139 -2.52 4.12 -18.13
N LEU A 140 -1.69 3.31 -17.46
CA LEU A 140 -0.62 3.77 -16.58
C LEU A 140 0.52 4.49 -17.29
N ALA A 141 0.64 4.40 -18.62
CA ALA A 141 1.72 5.08 -19.35
C ALA A 141 1.44 6.57 -19.59
N HIS A 142 0.17 7.02 -19.54
CA HIS A 142 -0.19 8.41 -19.80
C HIS A 142 0.32 9.35 -18.69
N PRO A 143 1.17 10.36 -18.97
CA PRO A 143 1.62 11.31 -17.95
C PRO A 143 0.43 12.08 -17.35
N ILE A 144 0.45 12.29 -16.02
CA ILE A 144 -0.62 13.00 -15.31
C ILE A 144 0.01 14.19 -14.58
N ASN A 145 -0.53 15.37 -14.82
CA ASN A 145 -0.13 16.58 -14.11
C ASN A 145 -0.67 16.55 -12.66
N ALA A 146 0.16 16.94 -11.70
CA ALA A 146 -0.23 17.01 -10.29
C ALA A 146 -1.47 17.88 -10.03
N SER A 147 -1.66 18.95 -10.82
CA SER A 147 -2.83 19.83 -10.71
C SER A 147 -4.16 19.11 -10.97
N LEU A 148 -4.13 18.01 -11.75
CA LEU A 148 -5.33 17.22 -12.03
C LEU A 148 -5.87 16.56 -10.75
N TYR A 149 -4.99 16.07 -9.87
CA TYR A 149 -5.40 15.50 -8.59
C TYR A 149 -6.07 16.54 -7.68
N SER A 150 -5.54 17.77 -7.65
CA SER A 150 -6.17 18.87 -6.91
C SER A 150 -7.56 19.21 -7.45
N GLY A 151 -7.77 19.16 -8.77
CA GLY A 151 -9.08 19.35 -9.38
C GLY A 151 -10.09 18.25 -9.06
N CYS A 152 -9.63 17.00 -8.89
CA CYS A 152 -10.48 15.87 -8.52
C CYS A 152 -10.80 15.81 -7.02
N ALA A 153 -9.96 16.41 -6.16
CA ALA A 153 -10.07 16.29 -4.70
C ALA A 153 -11.45 16.66 -4.11
N PRO A 154 -12.19 17.67 -4.59
CA PRO A 154 -13.54 17.98 -4.09
C PRO A 154 -14.56 16.87 -4.33
N PHE A 155 -14.29 15.95 -5.26
CA PHE A 155 -15.17 14.84 -5.63
C PHE A 155 -14.66 13.49 -5.12
N ALA A 156 -13.58 13.49 -4.34
CA ALA A 156 -12.99 12.27 -3.80
C ALA A 156 -14.03 11.45 -3.02
N LEU A 157 -14.00 10.15 -3.26
CA LEU A 157 -14.87 9.18 -2.61
C LEU A 157 -14.27 8.85 -1.23
N ARG A 158 -15.12 8.77 -0.20
CA ARG A 158 -14.73 8.46 1.18
C ARG A 158 -15.58 7.33 1.70
#